data_AF-A0A2V5JCK7-F1
#
_entry.id   AF-A0A2V5JCK7-F1
#
_cell.length_a   1.000
_cell.length_b   1.000
_cell.length_c   1.000
_cell.angle_alpha   90.00
_cell.angle_beta   90.00
_cell.angle_gamma   90.00
#
_symmetry.space_group_name_H-M   'P 1'
#
loop_
_entity.id
_entity.type
_entity.pdbx_description
1 polymer ?
#
loop_
_entity_poly.entity_id
_entity_poly.type
_entity_poly.pdbx_seq_one_letter_code
_entity_poly.pdbx_strand_id
1 'polypeptide(L)'
;MSCSSSTSSSSPSTAPPTPKMYPTQHDIEQALVGSWSLIEYFSDPYDGKGPSLHPMGPDARGILTYHPDGCMSVHLMPATNKQRQTRQSRTTLNDGFMYTGEYWVELHERETHRSFVVCHRAEMASWLQLEGKVQRRQVTLPSRNRLVLSFVGFEDLDGRWSGRS
;
A
#
# COMPACT_ATOMS: atom_id res chain seq x y z
N MET A 1 -4.63 -77.80 -13.97
CA MET A 1 -4.10 -76.74 -13.08
C MET A 1 -3.06 -75.95 -13.85
N SER A 2 -2.92 -74.67 -13.49
CA SER A 2 -1.94 -73.68 -13.96
C SER A 2 -2.43 -72.73 -15.06
N CYS A 3 -2.28 -71.45 -14.72
CA CYS A 3 -3.10 -70.31 -15.08
C CYS A 3 -2.29 -69.35 -15.96
N SER A 4 -2.90 -68.76 -16.98
CA SER A 4 -2.30 -67.71 -17.79
C SER A 4 -2.32 -66.38 -17.02
N SER A 5 -1.15 -65.77 -16.80
CA SER A 5 -1.02 -64.45 -16.18
C SER A 5 -1.03 -63.35 -17.24
N SER A 6 -2.10 -62.57 -17.31
CA SER A 6 -2.16 -61.33 -18.08
C SER A 6 -1.77 -60.15 -17.18
N THR A 7 -0.60 -59.57 -17.40
CA THR A 7 -0.15 -58.33 -16.75
C THR A 7 -0.72 -57.12 -17.48
N SER A 8 -1.65 -56.40 -16.85
CA SER A 8 -2.14 -55.10 -17.32
C SER A 8 -1.17 -54.00 -16.89
N SER A 9 -0.55 -53.32 -17.85
CA SER A 9 0.25 -52.11 -17.62
C SER A 9 -0.68 -50.90 -17.46
N SER A 10 -0.80 -50.37 -16.24
CA SER A 10 -1.47 -49.08 -15.98
C SER A 10 -0.50 -47.94 -16.20
N SER A 11 -0.73 -47.12 -17.22
CA SER A 11 -0.01 -45.85 -17.43
C SER A 11 -0.33 -44.87 -16.30
N PRO A 12 0.65 -44.10 -15.78
CA PRO A 12 0.37 -43.06 -14.80
C PRO A 12 -0.41 -41.92 -15.46
N SER A 13 -1.62 -41.64 -14.94
CA SER A 13 -2.41 -40.48 -15.34
C SER A 13 -1.73 -39.22 -14.82
N THR A 14 -1.09 -38.47 -15.72
CA THR A 14 -0.63 -37.12 -15.43
C THR A 14 -1.84 -36.20 -15.35
N ALA A 15 -2.30 -35.91 -14.13
CA ALA A 15 -3.27 -34.85 -13.90
C ALA A 15 -2.72 -33.52 -14.48
N PRO A 16 -3.54 -32.72 -15.18
CA PRO A 16 -3.09 -31.42 -15.67
C PRO A 16 -2.68 -30.54 -14.49
N PRO A 17 -1.64 -29.70 -14.64
CA PRO A 17 -1.27 -28.74 -13.60
C PRO A 17 -2.47 -27.82 -13.34
N THR A 18 -2.94 -27.79 -12.09
CA THR A 18 -3.94 -26.82 -11.63
C THR A 18 -3.50 -25.41 -12.03
N PRO A 19 -4.37 -24.59 -12.66
CA PRO A 19 -4.03 -23.21 -12.97
C PRO A 19 -3.63 -22.50 -11.68
N LYS A 20 -2.44 -21.89 -11.66
CA LYS A 20 -2.09 -20.94 -10.61
C LYS A 20 -3.04 -19.75 -10.77
N MET A 21 -4.11 -19.73 -9.98
CA MET A 21 -5.09 -18.65 -10.02
C MET A 21 -4.42 -17.41 -9.43
N TYR A 22 -4.06 -16.48 -10.30
CA TYR A 22 -3.43 -15.22 -9.91
C TYR A 22 -4.50 -14.26 -9.39
N PRO A 23 -4.23 -13.50 -8.30
CA PRO A 23 -5.16 -12.48 -7.85
C PRO A 23 -5.38 -11.47 -8.98
N THR A 24 -6.64 -11.21 -9.28
CA THR A 24 -7.04 -10.21 -10.26
C THR A 24 -6.81 -8.80 -9.72
N GLN A 25 -6.86 -7.79 -10.59
CA GLN A 25 -6.87 -6.39 -10.16
C GLN A 25 -7.96 -6.13 -9.12
N HIS A 26 -9.15 -6.68 -9.35
CA HIS A 26 -10.29 -6.55 -8.44
C HIS A 26 -9.99 -7.16 -7.06
N ASP A 27 -9.36 -8.34 -7.01
CA ASP A 27 -8.97 -8.97 -5.73
C ASP A 27 -8.00 -8.09 -4.93
N ILE A 28 -7.09 -7.39 -5.61
CA ILE A 28 -6.11 -6.49 -5.00
C ILE A 28 -6.78 -5.21 -4.48
N GLU A 29 -7.65 -4.60 -5.28
CA GLU A 29 -8.44 -3.44 -4.87
C GLU A 29 -9.32 -3.76 -3.66
N GLN A 30 -10.01 -4.91 -3.67
CA GLN A 30 -10.82 -5.36 -2.53
C GLN A 30 -9.97 -5.63 -1.28
N ALA A 31 -8.72 -6.06 -1.43
CA ALA A 31 -7.82 -6.25 -0.30
C ALA A 31 -7.36 -4.93 0.35
N LEU A 32 -7.40 -3.81 -0.36
CA LEU A 32 -7.09 -2.48 0.16
C LEU A 32 -8.26 -1.82 0.89
N VAL A 33 -9.49 -2.03 0.39
CA VAL A 33 -10.69 -1.33 0.87
C VAL A 33 -10.88 -1.54 2.37
N GLY A 34 -11.14 -0.45 3.07
CA GLY A 34 -11.33 -0.41 4.52
C GLY A 34 -10.49 0.64 5.21
N SER A 35 -10.50 0.60 6.55
CA SER A 35 -9.74 1.52 7.40
C SER A 35 -8.57 0.81 8.07
N TRP A 36 -7.39 1.43 7.96
CA TRP A 36 -6.12 0.93 8.45
C TRP A 36 -5.62 1.85 9.56
N SER A 37 -5.35 1.27 10.74
CA SER A 37 -4.70 1.99 11.83
C SER A 37 -3.19 1.95 11.67
N LEU A 38 -2.54 3.12 11.80
CA LEU A 38 -1.09 3.21 11.76
C LEU A 38 -0.48 2.44 12.93
N ILE A 39 0.48 1.57 12.61
CA ILE A 39 1.29 0.85 13.60
C ILE A 39 2.65 1.52 13.76
N GLU A 40 3.27 1.94 12.64
CA GLU A 40 4.61 2.51 12.65
C GLU A 40 4.77 3.47 11.46
N TYR A 41 5.46 4.58 11.70
CA TYR A 41 5.86 5.55 10.66
C TYR A 41 7.31 5.95 10.86
N PHE A 42 8.12 5.68 9.85
CA PHE A 42 9.54 6.00 9.83
C PHE A 42 10.01 6.36 8.43
N SER A 43 11.21 6.94 8.35
CA SER A 43 11.95 7.17 7.13
C SER A 43 13.34 6.63 7.31
N ASP A 44 13.78 5.80 6.37
CA ASP A 44 15.17 5.38 6.31
C ASP A 44 16.05 6.47 5.67
N PRO A 45 17.32 6.57 6.05
CA PRO A 45 18.30 7.43 5.37
C PRO A 45 18.45 7.01 3.92
N TYR A 46 18.51 7.98 3.00
CA TYR A 46 18.66 7.72 1.56
C TYR A 46 19.94 6.93 1.21
N ASP A 47 21.02 7.15 1.97
CA ASP A 47 22.30 6.46 1.79
C ASP A 47 22.38 5.11 2.54
N GLY A 48 21.30 4.73 3.23
CA GLY A 48 21.23 3.54 4.08
C GLY A 48 22.16 3.57 5.30
N LYS A 49 22.79 4.71 5.59
CA LYS A 49 23.74 4.86 6.70
C LYS A 49 23.11 5.68 7.81
N GLY A 50 22.91 5.03 8.94
CA GLY A 50 22.37 5.66 10.14
C GLY A 50 21.02 5.07 10.55
N PRO A 51 20.48 5.50 11.69
CA PRO A 51 19.22 4.98 12.19
C PRO A 51 18.04 5.52 11.38
N SER A 52 16.98 4.71 11.27
CA SER A 52 15.68 5.18 10.81
C SER A 52 15.19 6.32 11.70
N LEU A 53 14.58 7.33 11.09
CA LEU A 53 14.02 8.49 11.77
C LEU A 53 12.50 8.32 11.89
N HIS A 54 11.92 8.85 12.97
CA HIS A 54 10.46 8.91 13.16
C HIS A 54 9.98 10.36 13.04
N PRO A 55 9.55 10.83 11.85
CA PRO A 55 9.26 12.25 11.62
C PRO A 55 8.15 12.80 12.53
N MET A 56 7.22 11.94 12.96
CA MET A 56 6.10 12.28 13.84
C MET A 56 6.26 11.70 15.26
N GLY A 57 7.47 11.24 15.60
CA GLY A 57 7.77 10.50 16.83
C GLY A 57 7.44 9.00 16.71
N PRO A 58 8.04 8.16 17.57
CA PRO A 58 7.91 6.70 17.48
C PRO A 58 6.47 6.20 17.74
N ASP A 59 5.69 6.93 18.54
CA ASP A 59 4.29 6.60 18.86
C ASP A 59 3.29 7.42 18.02
N ALA A 60 3.64 7.74 16.78
CA ALA A 60 2.74 8.41 15.85
C ALA A 60 1.47 7.56 15.64
N ARG A 61 0.33 8.22 15.50
CA ARG A 61 -0.97 7.57 15.32
C ARG A 61 -1.61 8.06 14.04
N GLY A 62 -2.44 7.24 13.43
CA GLY A 62 -3.13 7.67 12.22
C GLY A 62 -4.09 6.64 11.67
N ILE A 63 -4.89 7.10 10.72
CA ILE A 63 -5.86 6.30 9.97
C ILE A 63 -5.63 6.54 8.48
N LEU A 64 -5.57 5.47 7.70
CA LEU A 64 -5.66 5.48 6.25
C LEU A 64 -6.95 4.74 5.87
N THR A 65 -7.82 5.37 5.08
CA THR A 65 -9.04 4.73 4.58
C THR A 65 -9.02 4.69 3.07
N TYR A 66 -9.30 3.51 2.51
CA TYR A 66 -9.60 3.30 1.10
C TYR A 66 -11.09 2.99 0.94
N HIS A 67 -11.77 3.81 0.15
CA HIS A 67 -13.18 3.63 -0.19
C HIS A 67 -13.32 2.82 -1.48
N PRO A 68 -14.36 1.98 -1.61
CA PRO A 68 -14.57 1.15 -2.81
C PRO A 68 -14.86 1.96 -4.09
N ASP A 69 -15.13 3.26 -3.97
CA ASP A 69 -15.39 4.18 -5.08
C ASP A 69 -14.12 4.84 -5.64
N GLY A 70 -12.93 4.46 -5.16
CA GLY A 70 -11.66 5.03 -5.62
C GLY A 70 -11.23 6.28 -4.83
N CYS A 71 -11.92 6.65 -3.76
CA CYS A 71 -11.49 7.73 -2.86
C CYS A 71 -10.63 7.20 -1.71
N MET A 72 -9.70 8.01 -1.21
CA MET A 72 -8.90 7.70 -0.02
C MET A 72 -8.70 8.92 0.87
N SER A 73 -8.42 8.65 2.15
CA SER A 73 -7.99 9.67 3.12
C SER A 73 -6.90 9.14 4.03
N VAL A 74 -5.98 10.02 4.42
CA VAL A 74 -4.90 9.73 5.37
C VAL A 74 -4.87 10.82 6.41
N HIS A 75 -4.95 10.45 7.69
CA HIS A 75 -4.79 11.34 8.82
C HIS A 75 -3.71 10.80 9.75
N LEU A 76 -2.64 11.56 9.94
CA LEU A 76 -1.54 11.24 10.86
C LEU A 76 -1.43 12.31 11.94
N MET A 77 -1.09 11.88 13.14
CA MET A 77 -0.88 12.72 14.31
C MET A 77 0.44 12.35 15.00
N PRO A 78 1.20 13.33 15.49
CA PRO A 78 2.40 13.05 16.28
C PRO A 78 2.10 12.30 17.57
N ALA A 79 3.13 11.64 18.08
CA ALA A 79 3.11 11.03 19.41
C ALA A 79 2.70 12.05 20.48
N THR A 80 1.66 11.75 21.25
CA THR A 80 1.22 12.57 22.38
C THR A 80 2.05 12.25 23.61
N ASN A 81 3.31 12.67 23.64
CA ASN A 81 4.14 12.45 24.82
C ASN A 81 3.76 13.45 25.93
N LYS A 82 3.32 12.96 27.10
CA LYS A 82 2.96 13.81 28.26
C LYS A 82 4.10 14.71 28.72
N GLN A 83 5.36 14.30 28.49
CA GLN A 83 6.56 15.12 28.74
C GLN A 83 6.75 16.27 27.74
N ARG A 84 6.23 16.14 26.52
CA ARG A 84 6.21 17.22 25.51
C ARG A 84 5.16 18.27 25.88
N GLN A 85 4.04 17.86 26.47
CA GLN A 85 3.00 18.77 26.98
C GLN A 85 3.50 19.66 28.13
N THR A 86 4.47 19.21 28.93
CA THR A 86 5.00 19.97 30.09
C THR A 86 6.07 20.99 29.72
N ARG A 87 6.77 20.83 28.57
CA ARG A 87 7.75 21.82 28.05
C ARG A 87 7.21 22.68 26.91
N GLN A 88 6.17 22.24 26.22
CA GLN A 88 5.46 23.00 25.21
C GLN A 88 3.96 22.86 25.46
N SER A 89 3.35 23.91 26.02
CA SER A 89 1.89 24.08 26.11
C SER A 89 1.22 24.30 24.73
N ARG A 90 1.81 23.76 23.66
CA ARG A 90 1.43 23.92 22.26
C ARG A 90 1.71 22.63 21.50
N THR A 91 1.08 21.52 21.86
CA THR A 91 0.68 20.57 20.79
C THR A 91 -0.27 21.39 19.93
N THR A 92 0.22 21.95 18.82
CA THR A 92 -0.63 22.85 18.04
C THR A 92 -1.68 21.98 17.34
N LEU A 93 -2.89 22.51 17.17
CA LEU A 93 -3.93 21.85 16.36
C LEU A 93 -3.43 21.47 14.94
N ASN A 94 -2.29 22.03 14.50
CA ASN A 94 -1.75 21.96 13.15
C ASN A 94 -0.54 21.02 12.99
N ASP A 95 -0.13 20.27 14.01
CA ASP A 95 1.03 19.36 13.89
C ASP A 95 0.67 18.02 13.19
N GLY A 96 -0.59 17.85 12.80
CA GLY A 96 -1.06 16.68 12.05
C GLY A 96 -0.72 16.76 10.56
N PHE A 97 -0.61 15.60 9.93
CA PHE A 97 -0.48 15.48 8.48
C PHE A 97 -1.70 14.77 7.92
N MET A 98 -2.48 15.49 7.12
CA MET A 98 -3.74 15.02 6.55
C MET A 98 -3.75 15.24 5.04
N TYR A 99 -4.32 14.30 4.29
CA TYR A 99 -4.69 14.50 2.89
C TYR A 99 -5.80 13.54 2.46
N THR A 100 -6.54 13.93 1.43
CA THR A 100 -7.64 13.15 0.83
C THR A 100 -7.67 13.37 -0.68
N GLY A 101 -8.25 12.42 -1.40
CA GLY A 101 -8.39 12.48 -2.87
C GLY A 101 -8.61 11.11 -3.47
N GLU A 102 -8.22 10.92 -4.73
CA GLU A 102 -8.42 9.67 -5.45
C GLU A 102 -7.22 8.72 -5.29
N TYR A 103 -7.48 7.42 -5.49
CA TYR A 103 -6.45 6.41 -5.62
C TYR A 103 -6.74 5.39 -6.72
N TRP A 104 -5.68 4.78 -7.23
CA TRP A 104 -5.74 3.63 -8.14
C TRP A 104 -4.56 2.69 -7.92
N VAL A 105 -4.70 1.45 -8.40
CA VAL A 105 -3.66 0.41 -8.30
C VAL A 105 -2.97 0.24 -9.65
N GLU A 106 -1.64 0.24 -9.62
CA GLU A 106 -0.77 -0.13 -10.75
C GLU A 106 -0.15 -1.50 -10.48
N LEU A 107 -0.46 -2.46 -11.35
CA LEU A 107 0.09 -3.82 -11.28
C LEU A 107 1.42 -3.88 -12.03
N HIS A 108 2.44 -4.41 -11.38
CA HIS A 108 3.70 -4.74 -12.05
C HIS A 108 3.66 -6.19 -12.55
N GLU A 109 3.91 -6.39 -13.85
CA GLU A 109 3.82 -7.70 -14.52
C GLU A 109 4.88 -8.73 -14.08
N ARG A 110 5.78 -8.40 -13.13
CA ARG A 110 6.87 -9.31 -12.74
C ARG A 110 6.96 -9.55 -11.24
N GLU A 111 6.57 -10.76 -10.87
CA GLU A 111 7.12 -11.55 -9.76
C GLU A 111 7.07 -10.92 -8.37
N THR A 112 5.85 -10.76 -7.84
CA THR A 112 5.46 -11.25 -6.49
C THR A 112 4.00 -10.88 -6.25
N HIS A 113 3.14 -11.87 -5.99
CA HIS A 113 1.68 -11.72 -5.81
C HIS A 113 1.23 -10.85 -4.62
N ARG A 114 2.15 -10.14 -3.97
CA ARG A 114 1.92 -9.37 -2.75
C ARG A 114 2.53 -7.97 -2.77
N SER A 115 3.19 -7.56 -3.86
CA SER A 115 3.65 -6.18 -4.03
C SER A 115 3.11 -5.57 -5.31
N PHE A 116 2.46 -4.42 -5.17
CA PHE A 116 1.90 -3.61 -6.25
C PHE A 116 2.10 -2.13 -5.88
N VAL A 117 1.82 -1.23 -6.82
CA VAL A 117 1.89 0.21 -6.54
C VAL A 117 0.48 0.72 -6.35
N VAL A 118 0.27 1.54 -5.32
CA VAL A 118 -0.92 2.38 -5.18
C VAL A 118 -0.53 3.82 -5.40
N CYS A 119 -1.30 4.51 -6.23
CA CYS A 119 -1.11 5.91 -6.56
C CYS A 119 -2.17 6.72 -5.81
N HIS A 120 -1.74 7.73 -5.07
CA HIS A 120 -2.62 8.65 -4.34
C HIS A 120 -2.55 10.02 -5.02
N ARG A 121 -3.64 10.49 -5.62
CA ARG A 121 -3.75 11.87 -6.08
C ARG A 121 -4.37 12.69 -4.94
N ALA A 122 -3.56 13.53 -4.29
CA ALA A 122 -4.09 14.37 -3.22
C ALA A 122 -4.83 15.57 -3.83
N GLU A 123 -6.09 15.73 -3.47
CA GLU A 123 -6.92 16.86 -3.90
C GLU A 123 -6.98 17.95 -2.83
N MET A 124 -6.92 17.53 -1.57
CA MET A 124 -6.80 18.40 -0.42
C MET A 124 -5.73 17.85 0.51
N ALA A 125 -4.81 18.70 0.95
CA ALA A 125 -3.73 18.30 1.84
C ALA A 125 -3.34 19.42 2.81
N SER A 126 -3.03 19.03 4.05
CA SER A 126 -2.36 19.91 5.02
C SER A 126 -0.98 20.38 4.56
N TRP A 127 -0.34 19.64 3.64
CA TRP A 127 0.90 20.02 2.98
C TRP A 127 0.61 20.42 1.54
N LEU A 128 0.53 21.73 1.29
CA LEU A 128 0.08 22.30 0.01
C LEU A 128 0.87 21.80 -1.21
N GLN A 129 2.15 21.48 -1.05
CA GLN A 129 2.98 20.95 -2.14
C GLN A 129 2.53 19.57 -2.63
N LEU A 130 1.71 18.86 -1.87
CA LEU A 130 1.16 17.56 -2.25
C LEU A 130 -0.11 17.69 -3.10
N GLU A 131 -0.84 18.80 -3.00
CA GLU A 131 -2.09 18.99 -3.74
C GLU A 131 -1.85 18.96 -5.25
N GLY A 132 -2.68 18.20 -5.96
CA GLY A 132 -2.56 17.95 -7.40
C GLY A 132 -1.48 16.95 -7.79
N LYS A 133 -0.60 16.54 -6.87
CA LYS A 133 0.47 15.56 -7.16
C LYS A 133 -0.01 14.13 -6.96
N VAL A 134 0.61 13.22 -7.70
CA VAL A 134 0.44 11.78 -7.52
C VAL A 134 1.59 11.26 -6.67
N GLN A 135 1.27 10.80 -5.46
CA GLN A 135 2.21 10.06 -4.62
C GLN A 135 2.12 8.57 -4.95
N ARG A 136 3.23 7.99 -5.41
CA ARG A 136 3.33 6.55 -5.70
C ARG A 136 3.88 5.81 -4.50
N ARG A 137 3.18 4.77 -4.07
CA ARG A 137 3.54 3.98 -2.89
C ARG A 137 3.58 2.50 -3.25
N GLN A 138 4.70 1.85 -2.96
CA GLN A 138 4.78 0.40 -3.05
C GLN A 138 4.02 -0.19 -1.86
N VAL A 139 3.07 -1.05 -2.16
CA VAL A 139 2.27 -1.76 -1.17
C VAL A 139 2.85 -3.15 -0.97
N THR A 140 2.83 -3.61 0.27
CA THR A 140 2.97 -5.03 0.58
C THR A 140 1.87 -5.44 1.55
N LEU A 141 1.29 -6.62 1.33
CA LEU A 141 0.30 -7.25 2.21
C LEU A 141 0.90 -8.53 2.85
N PRO A 142 1.67 -8.42 3.95
CA PRO A 142 2.26 -9.59 4.61
C PRO A 142 1.21 -10.58 5.13
N SER A 143 0.05 -10.05 5.56
CA SER A 143 -1.12 -10.81 6.00
C SER A 143 -2.39 -10.00 5.73
N ARG A 144 -3.56 -10.63 5.88
CA ARG A 144 -4.87 -9.98 5.62
C ARG A 144 -5.09 -8.69 6.41
N ASN A 145 -4.48 -8.57 7.58
CA ASN A 145 -4.69 -7.43 8.50
C ASN A 145 -3.43 -6.55 8.63
N ARG A 146 -2.46 -6.69 7.73
CA ARG A 146 -1.27 -5.84 7.71
C ARG A 146 -1.03 -5.28 6.33
N LEU A 147 -0.97 -3.95 6.27
CA LEU A 147 -0.66 -3.17 5.09
C LEU A 147 0.64 -2.41 5.36
N VAL A 148 1.61 -2.54 4.45
CA VAL A 148 2.86 -1.79 4.48
C VAL A 148 2.91 -0.92 3.23
N LEU A 149 3.11 0.39 3.40
CA LEU A 149 3.27 1.32 2.28
C LEU A 149 4.63 2.00 2.33
N SER A 150 5.44 1.80 1.31
CA SER A 150 6.74 2.47 1.13
C SER A 150 6.65 3.55 0.07
N PHE A 151 7.35 4.67 0.27
CA PHE A 151 7.39 5.74 -0.73
C PHE A 151 8.23 5.33 -1.94
N VAL A 152 7.70 5.55 -3.15
CA VAL A 152 8.42 5.32 -4.42
C VAL A 152 8.80 6.64 -5.07
N GLY A 153 7.86 7.60 -5.12
CA GLY A 153 8.10 8.88 -5.79
C GLY A 153 6.85 9.76 -5.85
N PHE A 154 7.05 10.97 -6.39
CA PHE A 154 5.97 11.87 -6.82
C PHE A 154 5.96 11.98 -8.34
N GLU A 155 4.78 12.20 -8.90
CA GLU A 155 4.58 12.54 -10.30
C GLU A 155 3.68 13.78 -10.41
N ASP A 156 4.09 14.73 -11.26
CA ASP A 156 3.28 15.88 -11.61
C ASP A 156 2.39 15.51 -12.80
N LEU A 157 1.06 15.67 -12.65
CA LEU A 157 0.12 15.47 -13.74
C LEU A 157 0.06 16.75 -14.60
N ASP A 158 1.15 17.10 -15.26
CA ASP A 158 1.14 18.20 -16.24
C ASP A 158 0.46 17.72 -17.54
N GLY A 159 -0.82 18.08 -17.70
CA GLY A 159 -1.66 17.67 -18.82
C GLY A 159 -1.25 18.33 -20.15
N ARG A 160 -0.74 17.53 -21.10
CA ARG A 160 -0.76 17.86 -22.53
C ARG A 160 -1.81 16.98 -23.22
N TRP A 161 -2.92 17.60 -23.61
CA TRP A 161 -4.03 16.92 -24.29
C TRP A 161 -3.84 17.00 -25.81
N SER A 162 -3.89 15.86 -26.51
CA SER A 162 -4.17 15.85 -27.96
C SER A 162 -5.57 15.29 -28.17
N GLY A 163 -6.50 16.14 -28.59
CA GLY A 163 -7.80 15.68 -29.09
C GLY A 163 -7.60 14.91 -30.39
N ARG A 164 -8.22 13.73 -30.51
CA ARG A 164 -8.41 13.08 -31.82
C ARG A 164 -9.57 13.77 -32.50
N SER A 165 -9.31 14.37 -33.67
CA SER A 165 -10.30 14.81 -34.65
C SER A 165 -11.06 13.63 -35.25
#